data_AF-B8IRX2-F1
#
_entry.id   AF-B8IRX2-F1
#
_cell.length_a   1.000
_cell.length_b   1.000
_cell.length_c   1.000
_cell.angle_alpha   90.00
_cell.angle_beta   90.00
_cell.angle_gamma   90.00
#
_symmetry.space_group_name_H-M   'P 1'
#
loop_
_entity.id
_entity.type
_entity.pdbx_description
1 polymer ?
#
loop_
_entity_poly.entity_id
_entity_poly.type
_entity_poly.pdbx_seq_one_letter_code
_entity_poly.pdbx_strand_id
1 'polypeptide(L)'
;MTDTASETTSAPPQGSALPQEELDRLTDGIVAALKTVYDPEIPADIYELGLIYKVDIADDRQVSIDMTLTAPGCPVAGEMPGWVENAVSAVPGVQGCTVTMVFDPPWDQSRMSDEARVALDMW
;
A
#
# COMPACT_ATOMS: atom_id res chain seq x y z
N MET A 1 30.98 40.43 -17.12
CA MET A 1 30.96 40.99 -15.76
C MET A 1 29.52 40.89 -15.28
N THR A 2 29.27 40.07 -14.25
CA THR A 2 28.26 40.23 -13.15
C THR A 2 26.85 40.72 -13.52
N ASP A 3 25.73 40.15 -13.05
CA ASP A 3 25.42 39.15 -12.03
C ASP A 3 23.89 38.95 -12.06
N THR A 4 23.43 37.79 -11.57
CA THR A 4 22.21 37.57 -10.78
C THR A 4 20.84 38.15 -11.22
N ALA A 5 19.90 37.22 -11.45
CA ALA A 5 18.50 37.41 -11.07
C ALA A 5 17.88 36.08 -10.60
N SER A 6 17.86 35.94 -9.27
CA SER A 6 16.86 35.27 -8.42
C SER A 6 16.50 33.80 -8.65
N GLU A 7 17.14 32.97 -7.82
CA GLU A 7 16.51 31.86 -7.11
C GLU A 7 15.10 32.23 -6.61
N THR A 8 14.11 31.41 -6.95
CA THR A 8 12.89 31.28 -6.16
C THR A 8 12.88 29.88 -5.56
N THR A 9 12.94 29.88 -4.24
CA THR A 9 12.76 28.76 -3.32
C THR A 9 11.54 27.89 -3.68
N SER A 10 11.74 26.58 -3.67
CA SER A 10 10.78 25.66 -3.06
C SER A 10 11.61 24.59 -2.36
N ALA A 11 11.41 24.49 -1.05
CA ALA A 11 12.07 23.51 -0.20
C ALA A 11 12.00 22.11 -0.85
N PRO A 12 13.04 21.27 -0.74
CA PRO A 12 12.87 19.87 -1.10
C PRO A 12 11.70 19.33 -0.25
N PRO A 13 10.75 18.59 -0.83
CA PRO A 13 9.79 17.89 -0.01
C PRO A 13 10.61 17.05 0.96
N GLN A 14 10.22 17.05 2.24
CA GLN A 14 10.72 16.09 3.22
C GLN A 14 10.31 14.72 2.65
N GLY A 15 11.20 14.12 1.87
CA GLY A 15 10.90 13.07 0.93
C GLY A 15 12.06 12.10 0.97
N SER A 16 11.70 10.82 0.99
CA SER A 16 12.60 9.69 1.16
C SER A 16 13.97 9.90 0.46
N ALA A 17 15.05 9.44 1.09
CA ALA A 17 16.41 9.48 0.54
C ALA A 17 16.55 8.73 -0.81
N LEU A 18 15.51 7.98 -1.21
CA LEU A 18 15.43 7.27 -2.49
C LEU A 18 14.99 8.20 -3.64
N PRO A 19 15.56 8.07 -4.85
CA PRO A 19 15.06 8.77 -6.03
C PRO A 19 13.59 8.44 -6.30
N GLN A 20 12.80 9.43 -6.73
CA GLN A 20 11.37 9.24 -7.02
C GLN A 20 11.11 8.07 -7.98
N GLU A 21 11.94 7.91 -9.02
CA GLU A 21 11.82 6.80 -9.98
C GLU A 21 11.97 5.42 -9.32
N GLU A 22 12.78 5.29 -8.27
CA GLU A 22 12.93 4.04 -7.51
C GLU A 22 11.71 3.81 -6.63
N LEU A 23 11.19 4.86 -5.98
CA LEU A 23 9.96 4.78 -5.18
C LEU A 23 8.76 4.38 -6.05
N ASP A 24 8.63 4.93 -7.25
CA ASP A 24 7.54 4.60 -8.17
C ASP A 24 7.64 3.13 -8.59
N ARG A 25 8.83 2.64 -8.93
CA ARG A 25 9.06 1.22 -9.27
C ARG A 25 8.74 0.27 -8.10
N LEU A 26 9.17 0.64 -6.90
CA LEU A 26 8.87 -0.14 -5.70
C LEU A 26 7.37 -0.14 -5.43
N THR A 27 6.73 1.03 -5.51
CA THR A 27 5.28 1.18 -5.32
C THR A 27 4.51 0.32 -6.32
N ASP A 28 4.84 0.38 -7.61
CA ASP A 28 4.22 -0.45 -8.64
C ASP A 28 4.39 -1.95 -8.36
N GLY A 29 5.59 -2.37 -7.92
CA GLY A 29 5.88 -3.74 -7.54
C GLY A 29 5.08 -4.20 -6.32
N ILE A 30 4.98 -3.35 -5.29
CA ILE A 30 4.21 -3.59 -4.07
C ILE A 30 2.72 -3.70 -4.41
N VAL A 31 2.17 -2.77 -5.20
CA VAL A 31 0.77 -2.81 -5.63
C VAL A 31 0.49 -4.08 -6.43
N ALA A 32 1.37 -4.45 -7.36
CA ALA A 32 1.23 -5.70 -8.11
C ALA A 32 1.24 -6.93 -7.19
N ALA A 33 2.12 -6.97 -6.18
CA ALA A 33 2.16 -8.03 -5.18
C ALA A 33 0.88 -8.08 -4.33
N LEU A 34 0.37 -6.93 -3.88
CA LEU A 34 -0.88 -6.85 -3.11
C LEU A 34 -2.08 -7.37 -3.91
N LYS A 35 -2.12 -7.10 -5.23
CA LYS A 35 -3.14 -7.65 -6.14
C LYS A 35 -3.07 -9.18 -6.33
N THR A 36 -2.00 -9.83 -5.88
CA THR A 36 -1.92 -11.31 -5.89
C THR A 36 -2.54 -11.95 -4.65
N VAL A 37 -2.81 -11.16 -3.61
CA VAL A 37 -3.42 -11.62 -2.36
C VAL A 37 -4.92 -11.39 -2.44
N TYR A 38 -5.67 -12.49 -2.36
CA TYR A 38 -7.13 -12.49 -2.45
C TYR A 38 -7.75 -12.78 -1.08
N ASP A 39 -8.87 -12.14 -0.80
CA ASP A 39 -9.66 -12.47 0.38
C ASP A 39 -10.39 -13.82 0.15
N PRO A 40 -10.36 -14.77 1.10
CA PRO A 40 -11.02 -16.06 0.92
C PRO A 40 -12.55 -16.01 1.12
N GLU A 41 -13.07 -14.95 1.75
CA GLU A 41 -14.51 -14.73 1.91
C GLU A 41 -15.11 -13.97 0.73
N ILE A 42 -14.34 -13.05 0.12
CA ILE A 42 -14.74 -12.25 -1.04
C ILE A 42 -13.75 -12.48 -2.18
N PRO A 43 -14.16 -12.99 -3.36
CA PRO A 43 -13.26 -13.34 -4.47
C PRO A 43 -12.73 -12.11 -5.23
N ALA A 44 -12.12 -11.18 -4.49
CA ALA A 44 -11.49 -9.96 -4.96
C ALA A 44 -10.16 -9.78 -4.20
N ASP A 45 -9.24 -9.02 -4.80
CA ASP A 45 -7.96 -8.76 -4.18
C ASP A 45 -8.06 -7.68 -3.09
N ILE A 46 -7.17 -7.76 -2.10
CA ILE A 46 -7.21 -6.88 -0.93
C ILE A 46 -6.95 -5.40 -1.27
N TYR A 47 -6.32 -5.13 -2.42
CA TYR A 47 -6.01 -3.78 -2.86
C TYR A 47 -7.26 -3.12 -3.45
N GLU A 48 -7.95 -3.78 -4.38
CA GLU A 48 -9.20 -3.31 -4.99
C GLU A 48 -10.35 -3.28 -3.97
N LEU A 49 -10.36 -4.18 -2.98
CA LEU A 49 -11.28 -4.12 -1.83
C LEU A 49 -11.04 -2.89 -0.93
N GLY A 50 -9.92 -2.18 -1.09
CA GLY A 50 -9.59 -1.02 -0.26
C GLY A 50 -9.27 -1.38 1.18
N LEU A 51 -8.73 -2.59 1.42
CA LEU A 51 -8.28 -3.03 2.75
C LEU A 51 -6.93 -2.42 3.13
N ILE A 52 -6.17 -1.92 2.15
CA ILE A 52 -4.89 -1.26 2.36
C ILE A 52 -5.13 0.24 2.56
N TYR A 53 -4.79 0.76 3.75
CA TYR A 53 -5.00 2.16 4.10
C TYR A 53 -3.77 3.02 3.84
N LYS A 54 -2.59 2.47 4.13
CA LYS A 54 -1.33 3.18 3.97
C LYS A 54 -0.25 2.21 3.55
N VAL A 55 0.59 2.66 2.63
CA VAL A 55 1.87 2.03 2.30
C VAL A 55 2.94 3.09 2.49
N ASP A 56 3.88 2.81 3.37
CA ASP A 56 5.01 3.68 3.66
C ASP A 56 6.29 2.95 3.29
N ILE A 57 7.16 3.59 2.51
CA ILE A 57 8.43 3.03 2.08
C ILE A 57 9.52 3.85 2.74
N ALA A 58 10.21 3.22 3.69
CA ALA A 58 11.32 3.84 4.38
C ALA A 58 12.58 3.89 3.50
N ASP A 59 13.52 4.77 3.85
CA ASP A 59 14.77 5.00 3.12
C ASP A 59 15.68 3.77 3.05
N ASP A 60 15.53 2.86 4.01
CA ASP A 60 16.22 1.58 4.06
C ASP A 60 15.53 0.48 3.25
N ARG A 61 14.49 0.84 2.47
CA ARG A 61 13.64 -0.07 1.67
C ARG A 61 12.82 -1.03 2.53
N GLN A 62 12.58 -0.73 3.82
CA GLN A 62 11.51 -1.36 4.58
C GLN A 62 10.16 -0.78 4.19
N VAL A 63 9.17 -1.64 4.04
CA VAL A 63 7.79 -1.28 3.71
C VAL A 63 6.93 -1.47 4.96
N SER A 64 6.24 -0.42 5.38
CA SER A 64 5.22 -0.49 6.43
C SER A 64 3.85 -0.37 5.79
N ILE A 65 2.98 -1.35 6.03
CA ILE A 65 1.64 -1.37 5.46
C ILE A 65 0.63 -1.34 6.60
N ASP A 66 -0.27 -0.36 6.58
CA ASP A 66 -1.43 -0.35 7.45
C ASP A 66 -2.61 -0.94 6.68
N MET A 67 -3.14 -2.05 7.17
CA MET A 67 -4.29 -2.72 6.57
C MET A 67 -5.40 -2.97 7.58
N THR A 68 -6.60 -3.13 7.07
CA THR A 68 -7.80 -3.47 7.85
C THR A 68 -8.44 -4.74 7.33
N LEU A 69 -9.52 -5.19 7.98
CA LEU A 69 -10.32 -6.32 7.54
C LEU A 69 -11.79 -5.92 7.44
N THR A 70 -12.51 -6.64 6.58
CA THR A 70 -13.96 -6.53 6.42
C THR A 70 -14.71 -6.89 7.69
N ALA A 71 -14.16 -7.79 8.53
CA ALA A 71 -14.76 -8.22 9.79
C ALA A 71 -13.72 -8.40 10.92
N PRO A 72 -13.97 -7.84 12.12
CA PRO A 72 -13.14 -8.11 13.29
C PRO A 72 -13.40 -9.54 13.79
N GLY A 73 -12.37 -10.40 13.74
CA GLY A 73 -12.38 -11.71 14.42
C GLY A 73 -12.53 -12.95 13.53
N CYS A 74 -12.39 -12.86 12.21
CA CYS A 74 -12.26 -14.06 11.37
C CYS A 74 -10.91 -14.75 11.69
N PRO A 75 -10.82 -16.09 11.87
CA PRO A 75 -9.56 -16.78 12.14
C PRO A 75 -8.47 -16.53 11.06
N VAL A 76 -8.91 -16.24 9.83
CA VAL A 76 -8.04 -15.85 8.70
C VAL A 76 -7.37 -14.49 8.93
N ALA A 77 -7.94 -13.63 9.78
CA ALA A 77 -7.38 -12.32 10.14
C ALA A 77 -5.94 -12.40 10.67
N GLY A 78 -5.58 -13.51 11.33
CA GLY A 78 -4.23 -13.73 11.82
C GLY A 78 -3.22 -14.12 10.75
N GLU A 79 -3.69 -14.70 9.64
CA GLU A 79 -2.83 -15.22 8.56
C GLU A 79 -2.68 -14.23 7.40
N MET A 80 -3.70 -13.40 7.16
CA MET A 80 -3.73 -12.40 6.08
C MET A 80 -2.53 -11.43 6.15
N PRO A 81 -2.18 -10.82 7.29
CA PRO A 81 -1.00 -9.96 7.39
C PRO A 81 0.27 -10.68 6.97
N GLY A 82 0.44 -11.95 7.38
CA GLY A 82 1.58 -12.76 6.99
C GLY A 82 1.63 -13.04 5.48
N TRP A 83 0.49 -13.26 4.83
CA TRP A 83 0.45 -13.41 3.36
C TRP A 83 0.87 -12.13 2.64
N VAL A 84 0.39 -10.98 3.13
CA VAL A 84 0.75 -9.66 2.60
C VAL A 84 2.25 -9.38 2.81
N GLU A 85 2.77 -9.60 4.02
CA GLU A 85 4.19 -9.43 4.32
C GLU A 85 5.06 -10.29 3.40
N ASN A 86 4.68 -11.55 3.20
CA ASN A 86 5.42 -12.45 2.32
C ASN A 86 5.35 -12.03 0.85
N ALA A 87 4.17 -11.63 0.36
CA ALA A 87 4.01 -11.17 -1.02
C ALA A 87 4.84 -9.91 -1.30
N VAL A 88 4.79 -8.93 -0.39
CA VAL A 88 5.51 -7.66 -0.53
C VAL A 88 7.02 -7.85 -0.31
N SER A 89 7.43 -8.70 0.63
CA SER A 89 8.86 -9.01 0.84
C SER A 89 9.48 -9.77 -0.34
N ALA A 90 8.68 -10.39 -1.20
CA ALA A 90 9.15 -11.03 -2.43
C ALA A 90 9.42 -10.03 -3.57
N VAL A 91 9.02 -8.76 -3.42
CA VAL A 91 9.23 -7.72 -4.45
C VAL A 91 10.72 -7.39 -4.55
N PRO A 92 11.33 -7.45 -5.75
CA PRO A 92 12.73 -7.11 -5.94
C PRO A 92 13.03 -5.67 -5.49
N GLY A 93 13.95 -5.52 -4.53
CA GLY A 93 14.38 -4.22 -4.03
C GLY A 93 13.76 -3.82 -2.69
N VAL A 94 12.75 -4.55 -2.20
CA VAL A 94 12.22 -4.44 -0.82
C VAL A 94 13.15 -5.22 0.13
N GLN A 95 13.52 -4.62 1.25
CA GLN A 95 14.34 -5.29 2.28
C GLN A 95 13.49 -6.08 3.27
N GLY A 96 12.26 -5.64 3.51
CA GLY A 96 11.30 -6.31 4.37
C GLY A 96 9.97 -5.57 4.39
N CYS A 97 8.91 -6.27 4.78
CA CYS A 97 7.58 -5.71 4.96
C CYS A 97 7.13 -5.94 6.40
N THR A 98 6.50 -4.92 7.01
CA THR A 98 5.80 -5.03 8.29
C THR A 98 4.35 -4.60 8.06
N VAL A 99 3.41 -5.48 8.38
CA VAL A 99 1.98 -5.19 8.25
C VAL A 99 1.40 -4.91 9.63
N THR A 100 0.79 -3.74 9.78
CA THR A 100 0.06 -3.34 10.97
C THR A 100 -1.43 -3.42 10.72
N MET A 101 -2.12 -4.16 11.57
CA MET A 101 -3.58 -4.19 11.56
C MET A 101 -4.17 -2.97 12.24
N VAL A 102 -4.93 -2.19 11.48
CA VAL A 102 -5.68 -1.03 11.96
C VAL A 102 -7.18 -1.29 11.83
N PHE A 103 -7.91 -1.05 12.91
CA PHE A 103 -9.38 -1.18 12.95
C PHE A 103 -10.10 0.17 13.02
N ASP A 104 -9.34 1.25 13.11
CA ASP A 104 -9.84 2.62 13.17
C ASP A 104 -9.13 3.44 12.09
N PRO A 105 -9.86 4.01 11.10
CA PRO A 105 -11.32 3.92 10.91
C PRO A 105 -11.79 2.51 10.48
N PRO A 106 -13.02 2.10 10.85
CA PRO A 106 -13.57 0.83 10.38
C PRO A 106 -13.68 0.83 8.86
N TRP A 107 -13.47 -0.33 8.24
CA TRP A 107 -13.63 -0.48 6.81
C TRP A 107 -15.09 -0.31 6.39
N ASP A 108 -15.30 0.33 5.25
CA ASP A 108 -16.61 0.47 4.64
C ASP A 108 -16.51 0.34 3.11
N GLN A 109 -17.61 -0.09 2.48
CA GLN A 109 -17.68 -0.39 1.04
C GLN A 109 -17.43 0.82 0.12
N SER A 110 -17.56 2.05 0.64
CA SER A 110 -17.18 3.29 -0.08
C SER A 110 -15.68 3.39 -0.33
N ARG A 111 -14.86 2.55 0.31
CA ARG A 111 -13.41 2.46 0.06
C ARG A 111 -13.03 1.51 -1.06
N MET A 112 -13.95 0.66 -1.53
CA MET A 112 -13.70 -0.19 -2.69
C MET A 112 -13.48 0.65 -3.95
N SER A 113 -12.56 0.21 -4.81
CA SER A 113 -12.40 0.79 -6.14
C SER A 113 -13.68 0.60 -6.98
N ASP A 114 -13.83 1.39 -8.03
CA ASP A 114 -14.98 1.26 -8.93
C ASP A 114 -14.96 -0.12 -9.63
N GLU A 115 -13.77 -0.66 -9.88
CA GLU A 115 -13.53 -2.01 -10.40
C GLU A 115 -14.03 -3.10 -9.43
N ALA A 116 -13.73 -2.99 -8.13
CA ALA A 116 -14.22 -3.94 -7.12
C ALA A 116 -15.74 -3.90 -6.95
N ARG A 117 -16.35 -2.71 -7.01
CA ARG A 117 -17.81 -2.56 -6.94
C ARG A 117 -18.53 -3.24 -8.11
N VAL A 118 -17.96 -3.13 -9.31
CA VAL A 118 -18.47 -3.79 -10.52
C VAL A 118 -18.29 -5.30 -10.43
N ALA A 119 -17.14 -5.77 -9.93
CA ALA A 119 -16.86 -7.20 -9.76
C ALA A 119 -17.82 -7.90 -8.78
N LEU A 120 -18.35 -7.16 -7.80
CA LEU A 120 -19.30 -7.67 -6.80
C LEU A 120 -20.78 -7.46 -7.17
N ASP A 121 -21.08 -7.01 -8.40
CA ASP A 121 -22.45 -6.81 -8.91
C ASP A 121 -23.32 -5.91 -8.00
N MET A 122 -22.72 -4.89 -7.38
CA MET A 122 -23.37 -4.01 -6.38
C MET A 122 -24.02 -2.75 -6.98
N TRP A 123 -24.59 -2.83 -8.19
CA TRP A 123 -25.27 -1.73 -8.89
C TRP A 123 -26.80 -1.79 -8.82
#